data_AF-A0A413EFY8-F1
#
_entry.id   AF-A0A413EFY8-F1
#
_cell.length_a   1.000
_cell.length_b   1.000
_cell.length_c   1.000
_cell.angle_alpha   90.00
_cell.angle_beta   90.00
_cell.angle_gamma   90.00
#
_symmetry.space_group_name_H-M   'P 1'
#
loop_
_entity.id
_entity.type
_entity.pdbx_description
1 polymer ?
#
loop_
_entity_poly.entity_id
_entity_poly.type
_entity_poly.pdbx_seq_one_letter_code
_entity_poly.pdbx_strand_id
1 'polypeptide(L)'
;MARYDLSKIMKRAHNLYKNAHAKYPTFADALRKSWSMAKFEVRVAEERQAIEAETKAREAKVREENEQAAISSVLLQAQIEADRIRREAEAKAERMKGEIAARKEGISYNEYQNRINRAMGYGCGSYCGD
;
A
#
# COMPACT_ATOMS: atom_id res chain seq x y z
N MET A 1 -14.49 6.55 38.87
CA MET A 1 -15.21 7.75 38.38
C MET A 1 -16.70 7.45 38.33
N ALA A 2 -17.56 8.39 38.71
CA ALA A 2 -19.01 8.21 38.57
C ALA A 2 -19.35 8.08 37.07
N ARG A 3 -20.04 6.99 36.69
CA ARG A 3 -20.43 6.69 35.29
C ARG A 3 -21.33 7.77 34.68
N TYR A 4 -21.98 8.57 35.52
CA TYR A 4 -22.89 9.63 35.13
C TYR A 4 -22.57 10.93 35.88
N ASP A 5 -22.59 12.05 35.17
CA ASP A 5 -22.50 13.38 35.77
C ASP A 5 -23.89 13.85 36.25
N LEU A 6 -24.11 13.73 37.55
CA LEU A 6 -25.38 14.10 38.19
C LEU A 6 -25.69 15.60 38.06
N SER A 7 -24.67 16.47 38.11
CA SER A 7 -24.86 17.92 37.96
C SER A 7 -25.35 18.24 36.55
N LYS A 8 -24.73 17.62 35.54
CA LYS A 8 -25.16 17.76 34.14
C LYS A 8 -26.58 17.25 33.92
N ILE A 9 -26.94 16.10 34.50
CA ILE A 9 -28.30 15.54 34.41
C ILE A 9 -29.32 16.48 35.04
N MET A 10 -29.04 17.03 36.23
CA MET A 10 -29.97 17.94 36.91
C MET A 10 -30.12 19.27 36.18
N LYS A 11 -29.02 19.88 35.73
CA LYS A 11 -29.06 21.12 34.93
C LYS A 11 -29.89 20.94 33.67
N ARG A 12 -29.70 19.82 32.97
CA ARG A 12 -30.44 19.53 31.74
C ARG A 12 -31.93 19.26 32.02
N ALA A 13 -32.26 18.56 33.11
CA ALA A 13 -33.65 18.37 33.54
C ALA A 13 -34.32 19.71 33.87
N HIS A 14 -33.63 20.61 34.58
CA HIS A 14 -34.13 21.94 34.89
C HIS A 14 -34.38 22.78 33.62
N ASN A 15 -33.44 22.75 32.66
CA ASN A 15 -33.59 23.43 31.38
C ASN A 15 -34.76 22.87 30.55
N LEU A 16 -34.93 21.55 30.53
CA LEU A 16 -36.06 20.91 29.83
C LEU A 16 -37.40 21.29 30.46
N TYR A 17 -37.47 21.33 31.79
CA TYR A 17 -38.68 21.72 32.51
C TYR A 17 -39.07 23.19 32.25
N LYS A 18 -38.08 24.10 32.23
CA LYS A 18 -38.33 25.53 31.96
C LYS A 18 -38.61 25.85 30.51
N ASN A 19 -37.80 25.32 29.59
CA ASN A 19 -37.79 25.76 28.19
C ASN A 19 -38.66 24.89 27.28
N ALA A 20 -39.01 23.68 27.71
CA ALA A 20 -39.80 22.73 26.94
C ALA A 20 -40.99 22.18 27.76
N HIS A 21 -41.62 23.05 28.56
CA HIS A 21 -42.69 22.68 29.48
C HIS A 21 -43.90 22.02 28.79
N ALA A 22 -44.25 22.46 27.57
CA ALA A 22 -45.31 21.84 26.77
C ALA A 22 -45.04 20.36 26.43
N LYS A 23 -43.76 19.96 26.33
CA LYS A 23 -43.33 18.58 26.03
C LYS A 23 -43.00 17.79 27.28
N TYR A 24 -42.57 18.46 28.34
CA TYR A 24 -42.23 17.89 29.65
C TYR A 24 -42.96 18.68 30.75
N PRO A 25 -44.27 18.40 30.98
CA PRO A 25 -45.10 19.21 31.87
C PRO A 25 -44.68 19.14 33.34
N THR A 26 -44.05 18.04 33.74
CA THR A 26 -43.55 17.87 35.10
C THR A 26 -42.02 17.82 35.13
N PHE A 27 -41.44 18.25 36.26
CA PHE A 27 -40.00 18.09 36.47
C PHE A 27 -39.59 16.61 36.46
N ALA A 28 -40.45 15.70 36.92
CA ALA A 28 -40.21 14.27 36.87
C ALA A 28 -40.06 13.75 35.42
N ASP A 29 -40.87 14.26 34.48
CA ASP A 29 -40.77 13.87 33.06
C ASP A 29 -39.49 14.41 32.41
N ALA A 30 -39.15 15.67 32.70
CA ALA A 30 -37.88 16.26 32.28
C ALA A 30 -36.67 15.52 32.85
N LEU A 31 -36.75 15.07 34.10
CA LEU A 31 -35.72 14.29 34.77
C LEU A 31 -35.56 12.90 34.15
N ARG A 32 -36.65 12.18 33.88
CA ARG A 32 -36.61 10.89 33.16
C ARG A 32 -35.95 11.03 31.79
N LYS A 33 -36.29 12.09 31.04
CA LYS A 33 -35.67 12.36 29.74
C LYS A 33 -34.17 12.63 29.86
N SER A 34 -33.78 13.49 30.80
CA SER A 34 -32.36 13.82 31.05
C SER A 34 -31.54 12.57 31.38
N TRP A 35 -32.07 11.68 32.23
CA TRP A 35 -31.46 10.39 32.55
C TRP A 35 -31.33 9.47 31.34
N SER A 36 -32.38 9.38 30.50
CA SER A 36 -32.34 8.60 29.27
C SER A 36 -31.24 9.10 28.31
N MET A 37 -31.09 10.43 28.18
CA MET A 37 -30.04 11.03 27.36
C MET A 37 -28.64 10.75 27.92
N ALA A 38 -28.45 10.84 29.24
CA ALA A 38 -27.15 10.53 29.85
C ALA A 38 -26.75 9.05 29.65
N LYS A 39 -27.70 8.13 29.78
CA LYS A 39 -27.48 6.70 29.46
C LYS A 39 -27.13 6.48 27.99
N PHE A 40 -27.73 7.23 27.08
CA PHE A 40 -27.40 7.17 25.67
C PHE A 40 -26.01 7.74 25.38
N GLU A 41 -25.66 8.90 25.93
CA GLU A 41 -24.33 9.52 25.78
C GLU A 41 -23.22 8.59 26.25
N VAL A 42 -23.40 7.91 27.40
CA VAL A 42 -22.43 6.94 27.90
C VAL A 42 -22.27 5.75 26.96
N ARG A 43 -23.38 5.15 26.48
CA ARG A 43 -23.32 4.04 25.52
C ARG A 43 -22.62 4.44 24.22
N VAL A 44 -22.95 5.60 23.67
CA VAL A 44 -22.31 6.10 22.44
C VAL A 44 -20.83 6.38 22.66
N ALA A 45 -20.43 6.88 23.82
CA ALA A 45 -19.02 7.08 24.14
C ALA A 45 -18.26 5.76 24.25
N GLU A 46 -18.85 4.76 24.92
CA GLU A 46 -18.30 3.40 25.02
C GLU A 46 -18.17 2.75 23.63
N GLU A 47 -19.21 2.84 22.78
CA GLU A 47 -19.19 2.33 21.40
C GLU A 47 -18.15 3.05 20.53
N ARG A 48 -18.03 4.39 20.64
CA ARG A 48 -17.02 5.15 19.91
C ARG A 48 -15.60 4.75 20.29
N GLN A 49 -15.34 4.52 21.58
CA GLN A 49 -14.04 4.04 22.04
C GLN A 49 -13.72 2.65 21.49
N ALA A 50 -14.71 1.76 21.43
CA ALA A 50 -14.54 0.43 20.83
C ALA A 50 -14.24 0.51 19.33
N ILE A 51 -14.99 1.34 18.59
CA ILE A 51 -14.76 1.56 17.16
C ILE A 51 -13.38 2.19 16.93
N GLU A 52 -13.00 3.21 17.69
CA GLU A 52 -11.69 3.86 17.55
C GLU A 52 -10.52 2.90 17.84
N ALA A 53 -10.68 2.02 18.83
CA ALA A 53 -9.68 0.99 19.12
C ALA A 53 -9.58 -0.02 17.96
N GLU A 54 -10.71 -0.45 17.40
CA GLU A 54 -10.74 -1.34 16.25
C GLU A 54 -10.13 -0.69 14.99
N THR A 55 -10.46 0.57 14.70
CA THR A 55 -9.92 1.29 13.54
C THR A 55 -8.41 1.47 13.67
N LYS A 56 -7.90 1.84 14.86
CA LYS A 56 -6.45 1.93 15.09
C LYS A 56 -5.75 0.59 14.90
N ALA A 57 -6.36 -0.51 15.34
CA ALA A 57 -5.80 -1.85 15.14
C ALA A 57 -5.79 -2.24 13.65
N ARG A 58 -6.86 -1.91 12.90
CA ARG A 58 -6.91 -2.14 11.45
C ARG A 58 -5.90 -1.28 10.70
N GLU A 59 -5.78 0.00 11.03
CA GLU A 59 -4.80 0.91 10.43
C GLU A 59 -3.36 0.45 10.68
N ALA A 60 -3.05 -0.07 11.87
CA ALA A 60 -1.73 -0.63 12.16
C ALA A 60 -1.42 -1.84 11.27
N LYS A 61 -2.38 -2.76 11.09
CA LYS A 61 -2.22 -3.91 10.19
C LYS A 61 -2.01 -3.48 8.74
N VAL A 62 -2.80 -2.52 8.26
CA VAL A 62 -2.65 -2.00 6.89
C VAL A 62 -1.28 -1.37 6.68
N ARG A 63 -0.73 -0.67 7.67
CA ARG A 63 0.63 -0.12 7.59
C ARG A 63 1.68 -1.23 7.48
N GLU A 64 1.58 -2.27 8.31
CA GLU A 64 2.48 -3.41 8.26
C GLU A 64 2.40 -4.13 6.91
N GLU A 65 1.20 -4.38 6.39
CA GLU A 65 0.98 -4.99 5.07
C GLU A 65 1.58 -4.14 3.94
N ASN A 66 1.43 -2.81 4.02
CA ASN A 66 2.02 -1.89 3.05
C ASN A 66 3.56 -1.87 3.12
N GLU A 67 4.15 -1.93 4.31
CA GLU A 67 5.59 -2.03 4.49
C GLU A 67 6.13 -3.36 3.93
N GLN A 68 5.44 -4.47 4.21
CA GLN A 68 5.76 -5.77 3.64
C GLN A 68 5.63 -5.78 2.11
N ALA A 69 4.58 -5.17 1.57
CA ALA A 69 4.40 -5.03 0.12
C ALA A 69 5.51 -4.17 -0.52
N ALA A 70 5.94 -3.09 0.15
CA ALA A 70 7.05 -2.26 -0.31
C ALA A 70 8.35 -3.08 -0.34
N ILE A 71 8.68 -3.82 0.72
CA ILE A 71 9.84 -4.71 0.77
C ILE A 71 9.77 -5.76 -0.35
N SER A 72 8.63 -6.42 -0.51
CA SER A 72 8.41 -7.45 -1.53
C SER A 72 8.63 -6.89 -2.95
N SER A 73 8.11 -5.69 -3.22
CA SER A 73 8.29 -5.06 -4.54
C SER A 73 9.74 -4.71 -4.85
N VAL A 74 10.51 -4.22 -3.88
CA VAL A 74 11.95 -3.95 -4.03
C VAL A 74 12.72 -5.25 -4.28
N LEU A 75 12.41 -6.31 -3.54
CA LEU A 75 13.04 -7.62 -3.73
C LEU A 75 12.76 -8.19 -5.12
N LEU A 76 11.53 -8.09 -5.60
CA LEU A 76 11.17 -8.54 -6.95
C LEU A 76 11.94 -7.76 -8.02
N GLN A 77 12.05 -6.45 -7.89
CA GLN A 77 12.83 -5.62 -8.83
C GLN A 77 14.31 -6.02 -8.83
N ALA A 78 14.91 -6.24 -7.66
CA ALA A 78 16.28 -6.69 -7.53
C ALA A 78 16.51 -8.05 -8.20
N GLN A 79 15.56 -8.99 -8.08
CA GLN A 79 15.62 -10.29 -8.75
C GLN A 79 15.56 -10.15 -10.27
N ILE A 80 14.65 -9.31 -10.79
CA ILE A 80 14.53 -9.06 -12.23
C ILE A 80 15.83 -8.47 -12.78
N GLU A 81 16.42 -7.50 -12.09
CA GLU A 81 17.67 -6.87 -12.53
C GLU A 81 18.86 -7.85 -12.44
N ALA A 82 18.95 -8.64 -11.38
CA ALA A 82 19.96 -9.69 -11.26
C ALA A 82 19.86 -10.71 -12.40
N ASP A 83 18.64 -11.14 -12.74
CA ASP A 83 18.38 -12.04 -13.86
C ASP A 83 18.76 -11.42 -15.21
N ARG A 84 18.51 -10.13 -15.39
CA ARG A 84 18.93 -9.40 -16.58
C ARG A 84 20.45 -9.37 -16.70
N ILE A 85 21.17 -9.00 -15.64
CA ILE A 85 22.63 -8.98 -15.60
C ILE A 85 23.19 -10.36 -15.91
N ARG A 86 22.59 -11.42 -15.34
CA ARG A 86 22.99 -12.81 -15.61
C ARG A 86 22.85 -13.15 -17.09
N ARG A 87 21.71 -12.87 -17.72
CA ARG A 87 21.49 -13.13 -19.15
C ARG A 87 22.44 -12.32 -20.05
N GLU A 88 22.69 -11.06 -19.71
CA GLU A 88 23.65 -10.23 -20.46
C GLU A 88 25.08 -10.77 -20.35
N ALA A 89 25.48 -11.25 -19.17
CA ALA A 89 26.77 -11.88 -18.95
C ALA A 89 26.91 -13.20 -19.71
N GLU A 90 25.87 -14.06 -19.67
CA GLU A 90 25.81 -15.31 -20.44
C GLU A 90 25.90 -15.04 -21.95
N ALA A 91 25.14 -14.08 -22.47
CA ALA A 91 25.19 -13.71 -23.89
C ALA A 91 26.57 -13.16 -24.31
N LYS A 92 27.24 -12.39 -23.43
CA LYS A 92 28.64 -11.95 -23.67
C LYS A 92 29.62 -13.12 -23.66
N ALA A 93 29.46 -14.06 -22.73
CA ALA A 93 30.30 -15.25 -22.65
C ALA A 93 30.13 -16.14 -23.90
N GLU A 94 28.90 -16.37 -24.37
CA GLU A 94 28.64 -17.14 -25.59
C GLU A 94 29.20 -16.46 -26.85
N ARG A 95 29.07 -15.13 -26.98
CA ARG A 95 29.74 -14.38 -28.07
C ARG A 95 31.25 -14.58 -28.05
N MET A 96 31.87 -14.48 -26.87
CA MET A 96 33.30 -14.65 -26.72
C MET A 96 33.74 -16.08 -27.07
N LYS A 97 32.97 -17.10 -26.69
CA LYS A 97 33.22 -18.50 -27.08
C LYS A 97 33.17 -18.67 -28.60
N GLY A 98 32.18 -18.07 -29.27
CA GLY A 98 32.05 -18.09 -30.73
C GLY A 98 33.23 -17.44 -31.44
N GLU A 99 33.69 -16.28 -30.95
CA GLU A 99 34.88 -15.60 -31.47
C GLU A 99 36.15 -16.45 -31.31
N ILE A 100 36.33 -17.07 -30.14
CA ILE A 100 37.48 -17.95 -29.87
C ILE A 100 37.45 -19.17 -30.79
N ALA A 101 36.28 -19.78 -31.03
CA ALA A 101 36.13 -20.90 -31.95
C ALA A 101 36.48 -20.51 -33.39
N ALA A 102 35.96 -19.38 -33.89
CA ALA A 102 36.27 -18.88 -35.22
C ALA A 102 37.77 -18.58 -35.42
N ARG A 103 38.43 -18.02 -34.39
CA ARG A 103 39.89 -17.82 -34.41
C ARG A 103 40.66 -19.14 -34.48
N LYS A 104 40.20 -20.18 -33.78
CA LYS A 104 40.81 -21.53 -33.87
C LYS A 104 40.66 -22.14 -35.27
N GLU A 105 39.60 -21.80 -35.98
CA GLU A 105 39.35 -22.19 -37.37
C GLU A 105 40.11 -21.31 -38.40
N GLY A 106 40.91 -20.33 -37.94
CA GLY A 106 41.69 -19.44 -38.82
C GLY A 106 40.86 -18.34 -39.49
N ILE A 107 39.60 -18.15 -39.09
CA ILE A 107 38.70 -17.14 -39.64
C ILE A 107 39.05 -15.77 -39.06
N SER A 108 39.21 -14.77 -39.93
CA SER A 108 39.46 -13.39 -39.48
C SER A 108 38.23 -12.79 -38.78
N TYR A 109 38.45 -11.83 -37.89
CA TYR A 109 37.35 -11.19 -37.14
C TYR A 109 36.28 -10.57 -38.06
N ASN A 110 36.69 -9.93 -39.16
CA ASN A 110 35.75 -9.33 -40.13
C ASN A 110 34.88 -10.39 -40.82
N GLU A 111 35.46 -11.54 -41.16
CA GLU A 111 34.72 -12.63 -41.80
C GLU A 111 33.73 -13.29 -40.82
N TYR A 112 34.11 -13.44 -39.56
CA TYR A 112 33.22 -13.89 -38.48
C TYR A 112 32.01 -12.94 -38.31
N GLN A 113 32.25 -11.63 -38.23
CA GLN A 113 31.18 -10.64 -38.13
C GLN A 113 30.26 -10.64 -39.37
N ASN A 114 30.83 -10.76 -40.57
CA ASN A 114 30.05 -10.86 -41.80
C ASN A 114 29.16 -12.10 -41.85
N ARG A 115 29.63 -13.25 -41.34
CA ARG A 115 28.82 -14.48 -41.23
C ARG A 115 27.66 -14.32 -40.25
N ILE A 116 27.91 -13.68 -39.10
CA ILE A 116 26.86 -13.38 -38.11
C ILE A 116 25.81 -12.45 -38.69
N ASN A 117 26.22 -11.36 -39.33
CA ASN A 117 25.31 -10.40 -39.95
C ASN A 117 24.41 -11.10 -40.97
N ARG A 118 25.01 -11.91 -41.84
CA ARG A 118 24.28 -12.68 -42.86
C ARG A 118 23.31 -13.70 -42.25
N ALA A 119 23.69 -14.36 -41.16
CA ALA A 119 22.82 -15.30 -40.45
C ALA A 119 21.64 -14.62 -39.75
N MET A 120 21.83 -13.39 -39.26
CA MET A 120 20.77 -12.56 -38.68
C MET A 120 19.94 -11.79 -39.72
N GLY A 121 20.24 -11.95 -41.01
CA GLY A 121 19.54 -11.24 -42.10
C GLY A 121 19.96 -9.78 -42.28
N TYR A 122 20.94 -9.30 -41.51
CA TYR A 122 21.59 -8.02 -41.76
C TYR A 122 22.51 -8.20 -42.98
N GLY A 123 22.21 -7.48 -44.07
CA GLY A 123 23.03 -7.53 -45.29
C GLY A 123 24.51 -7.24 -45.01
N CYS A 124 25.41 -7.74 -45.85
CA CYS A 124 26.82 -7.39 -45.77
C CYS A 124 26.93 -5.88 -45.97
N GLY A 125 27.34 -5.15 -44.92
CA GLY A 125 27.44 -3.70 -44.92
C GLY A 125 28.56 -3.20 -45.82
N SER A 126 28.41 -3.34 -47.14
CA SER A 126 29.06 -2.44 -48.09
C SER A 126 28.19 -1.19 -48.15
N TYR A 127 28.61 -0.13 -47.47
CA TYR A 127 28.11 1.21 -47.76
C TYR A 127 28.53 1.55 -49.20
N CYS A 128 27.60 1.42 -50.14
CA CYS A 128 27.74 1.97 -51.48
C CYS A 128 27.40 3.46 -51.37
N GLY A 129 28.39 4.29 -51.01
CA GLY A 129 28.20 5.74 -51.01
C GLY A 129 27.95 6.27 -52.42
N ASP A 130 26.97 7.17 -52.55
CA ASP A 130 26.83 8.09 -53.70
C ASP A 130 27.98 9.12 -53.70
#